data_AF-A0A3D2G3L9-F1
#
_entry.id   AF-A0A3D2G3L9-F1
#
_cell.length_a   1.000
_cell.length_b   1.000
_cell.length_c   1.000
_cell.angle_alpha   90.00
_cell.angle_beta   90.00
_cell.angle_gamma   90.00
#
_symmetry.space_group_name_H-M   'P 1'
#
loop_
_entity.id
_entity.type
_entity.pdbx_description
1 polymer ?
#
loop_
_entity_poly.entity_id
_entity_poly.type
_entity_poly.pdbx_seq_one_letter_code
_entity_poly.pdbx_strand_id
1 'polypeptide(L)'
;MNGGDILFDALNGVSDCFVLEAGDLLRIGEEKPHGRGKAKLWKTALLAAALALLLAAAAYAAGLLHWKDQTYSIEGTNRVIVVPNGLRGTKTYEGTAAWWTWAAAQRKIWTEPDWSFTQGDDALRKTCETYRATTPEAAAKLREIAENYGLELYSESFPLTGRDELYDRSGMQPYVKDGTDELQSGYIFPDGSFYAEGCLAFGETRLPVTLQRVSTGALYPFGFPAPAAEYTEREYRSALGQSVNLVLWENGRLEIWYLSEDGEMFAVLRMYDFDRPTPWKMRLLGAENAGELAEFLADHIDFSAVCENNGAARSLVERARVSYDPDAAARLEAFYKSCAFRAAREFQSFFTENFYGACFTGVYGQSGYEDISAKLSELAERYGLQYASAKAKEENKVIYDNGAFYEERPQPEAVGSGKWLVHYIPKTALYTRMTHYTDFAEYRRVWSCETASGQSIVCATDGPKKISGSYLFYETDSAYVLVNVGVSDASLMEKAAETIDWTAFDKEGDGK
;
A
#
# COMPACT_ATOMS: atom_id res chain seq x y z
N MET A 1 19.77 -43.40 14.20
CA MET A 1 19.67 -43.29 15.67
C MET A 1 18.21 -43.09 16.01
N ASN A 2 17.63 -43.95 16.84
CA ASN A 2 16.23 -43.85 17.23
C ASN A 2 16.08 -42.80 18.34
N GLY A 3 14.99 -42.03 18.33
CA GLY A 3 14.75 -40.94 19.30
C GLY A 3 14.72 -41.36 20.77
N GLY A 4 14.61 -42.67 21.06
CA GLY A 4 14.77 -43.21 22.42
C GLY A 4 16.20 -43.14 22.94
N ASP A 5 17.22 -43.30 22.08
CA ASP A 5 18.62 -43.37 22.50
C ASP A 5 19.16 -41.99 22.93
N ILE A 6 18.65 -40.92 22.30
CA ILE A 6 18.99 -39.52 22.63
C ILE A 6 18.41 -39.12 23.99
N LEU A 7 17.22 -39.65 24.34
CA LEU A 7 16.59 -39.41 25.63
C LEU A 7 17.36 -40.09 26.77
N PHE A 8 17.88 -41.31 26.54
CA PHE A 8 18.68 -42.03 27.53
C PHE A 8 20.09 -41.47 27.71
N ASP A 9 20.72 -40.98 26.63
CA ASP A 9 22.02 -40.29 26.73
C ASP A 9 21.93 -38.93 27.45
N ALA A 10 20.82 -38.20 27.28
CA ALA A 10 20.56 -36.98 28.04
C ALA A 10 20.32 -37.25 29.54
N LEU A 11 19.76 -38.42 29.88
CA LEU A 11 19.53 -38.84 31.27
C LEU A 11 20.78 -39.41 31.94
N ASN A 12 21.73 -39.99 31.19
CA ASN A 12 23.02 -40.46 31.72
C ASN A 12 23.93 -39.32 32.25
N GLY A 13 23.62 -38.06 31.91
CA GLY A 13 24.31 -36.88 32.46
C GLY A 13 23.76 -36.38 33.80
N VAL A 14 22.65 -36.94 34.28
CA VAL A 14 22.05 -36.59 35.57
C VAL A 14 22.73 -37.43 36.66
N SER A 15 23.58 -36.79 37.45
CA SER A 15 24.25 -37.44 38.59
C SER A 15 23.24 -38.10 39.54
N ASP A 16 23.51 -39.35 39.93
CA ASP A 16 22.67 -40.16 40.83
C ASP A 16 22.27 -39.42 42.13
N CYS A 17 23.06 -38.41 42.54
CA CYS A 17 22.74 -37.57 43.69
C CYS A 17 21.42 -36.81 43.55
N PHE A 18 21.03 -36.37 42.36
CA PHE A 18 19.79 -35.62 42.14
C PHE A 18 18.55 -36.52 42.10
N VAL A 19 18.72 -37.77 41.68
CA VAL A 19 17.64 -38.78 41.67
C VAL A 19 17.41 -39.31 43.09
N LEU A 20 18.49 -39.50 43.87
CA LEU A 20 18.42 -39.89 45.27
C LEU A 20 17.85 -38.77 46.17
N GLU A 21 18.22 -37.50 45.94
CA GLU A 21 17.62 -36.35 46.65
C GLU A 21 16.11 -36.22 46.37
N ALA A 22 15.66 -36.53 45.14
CA ALA A 22 14.25 -36.55 44.79
C ALA A 22 13.49 -37.73 45.46
N GLY A 23 14.14 -38.88 45.61
CA GLY A 23 13.61 -40.05 46.32
C GLY A 23 13.49 -39.85 47.84
N ASP A 24 14.47 -39.20 48.47
CA ASP A 24 14.46 -38.91 49.90
C ASP A 24 13.42 -37.84 50.28
N LEU A 25 13.14 -36.89 49.39
CA LEU A 25 12.12 -35.85 49.58
C LEU A 25 10.67 -36.38 49.52
N LEU A 26 10.43 -37.51 48.86
CA LEU A 26 9.13 -38.19 48.85
C LEU A 26 8.89 -39.02 50.13
N ARG A 27 9.94 -39.31 50.91
CA ARG A 27 9.86 -40.16 52.12
C ARG A 27 9.75 -39.41 53.44
N ILE A 28 9.99 -38.10 53.48
CA ILE A 28 9.99 -37.35 54.74
C ILE A 28 8.69 -36.58 54.91
N GLY A 29 7.71 -37.29 55.48
CA GLY A 29 6.65 -36.67 56.26
C GLY A 29 7.21 -36.07 57.55
N GLU A 30 6.58 -34.97 57.98
CA GLU A 30 6.63 -34.35 59.31
C GLU A 30 7.97 -33.78 59.79
N GLU A 31 8.12 -32.45 59.66
CA GLU A 31 8.23 -31.51 60.79
C GLU A 31 8.50 -30.07 60.29
N LYS A 32 7.90 -29.09 60.97
CA LYS A 32 8.05 -27.63 60.80
C LYS A 32 8.62 -27.07 62.14
N PRO A 33 9.04 -25.78 62.28
CA PRO A 33 9.00 -24.62 61.36
C PRO A 33 10.32 -23.80 61.34
N HIS A 34 10.66 -22.98 60.35
CA HIS A 34 10.39 -21.52 60.31
C HIS A 34 11.06 -20.94 59.04
N GLY A 35 10.39 -20.00 58.34
CA GLY A 35 10.98 -19.25 57.21
C GLY A 35 10.84 -19.83 55.79
N ARG A 36 10.20 -20.99 55.61
CA ARG A 36 10.22 -21.77 54.35
C ARG A 36 9.21 -21.39 53.25
N GLY A 37 8.28 -20.46 53.48
CA GLY A 37 7.17 -20.18 52.54
C GLY A 37 7.64 -19.67 51.18
N LYS A 38 8.52 -18.67 51.16
CA LYS A 38 9.05 -18.08 49.93
C LYS A 38 10.00 -19.01 49.18
N ALA A 39 10.90 -19.70 49.89
CA ALA A 39 11.86 -20.62 49.27
C ALA A 39 11.20 -21.86 48.65
N LYS A 40 10.14 -22.40 49.28
CA LYS A 40 9.38 -23.52 48.70
C LYS A 40 8.63 -23.07 47.46
N LEU A 41 7.93 -21.92 47.50
CA LEU A 41 7.26 -21.33 46.33
C LEU A 41 8.24 -21.02 45.19
N TRP A 42 9.41 -20.47 45.48
CA TRP A 42 10.43 -20.15 44.47
C TRP A 42 11.00 -21.41 43.81
N LYS A 43 11.23 -22.47 44.60
CA LYS A 43 11.67 -23.78 44.08
C LYS A 43 10.59 -24.44 43.23
N THR A 44 9.32 -24.39 43.63
CA THR A 44 8.22 -24.92 42.81
C THR A 44 8.05 -24.12 41.52
N ALA A 45 8.21 -22.79 41.58
CA ALA A 45 8.15 -21.93 40.40
C ALA A 45 9.32 -22.19 39.44
N LEU A 46 10.55 -22.39 39.94
CA LEU A 46 11.71 -22.77 39.14
C LEU A 46 11.54 -24.15 38.50
N LEU A 47 11.03 -25.13 39.24
CA LEU A 47 10.72 -26.46 38.71
C LEU A 47 9.62 -26.39 37.65
N ALA A 48 8.57 -25.61 37.86
CA ALA A 48 7.52 -25.42 36.87
C ALA A 48 8.03 -24.69 35.62
N ALA A 49 8.89 -23.68 35.77
CA ALA A 49 9.52 -22.98 34.65
C ALA A 49 10.49 -23.89 33.88
N ALA A 50 11.28 -24.71 34.57
CA ALA A 50 12.16 -25.69 33.95
C ALA A 50 11.37 -26.79 33.22
N LEU A 51 10.26 -27.28 33.81
CA LEU A 51 9.37 -28.23 33.15
C LEU A 51 8.69 -27.61 31.93
N ALA A 52 8.25 -26.35 32.02
CA ALA A 52 7.66 -25.63 30.90
C ALA A 52 8.67 -25.41 29.77
N LEU A 53 9.92 -25.05 30.10
CA LEU A 53 11.02 -24.93 29.14
C LEU A 53 11.38 -26.29 28.51
N LEU A 54 11.41 -27.36 29.29
CA LEU A 54 11.64 -28.71 28.79
C LEU A 54 10.50 -29.22 27.91
N LEU A 55 9.25 -28.92 28.26
CA LEU A 55 8.08 -29.24 27.43
C LEU A 55 8.03 -28.39 26.17
N ALA A 56 8.42 -27.11 26.23
CA ALA A 56 8.55 -26.24 25.06
C ALA A 56 9.69 -26.71 24.14
N ALA A 57 10.86 -27.05 24.71
CA ALA A 57 11.99 -27.60 23.97
C ALA A 57 11.68 -28.99 23.38
N ALA A 58 10.95 -29.83 24.11
CA ALA A 58 10.49 -31.13 23.62
C ALA A 58 9.39 -30.99 22.56
N ALA A 59 8.47 -30.02 22.69
CA ALA A 59 7.48 -29.70 21.67
C ALA A 59 8.13 -29.11 20.42
N TYR A 60 9.19 -28.31 20.57
CA TYR A 60 10.01 -27.78 19.48
C TYR A 60 10.79 -28.91 18.78
N ALA A 61 11.51 -29.75 19.54
CA ALA A 61 12.31 -30.85 19.01
C ALA A 61 11.47 -32.01 18.44
N ALA A 62 10.27 -32.25 18.98
CA ALA A 62 9.31 -33.21 18.45
C ALA A 62 8.44 -32.63 17.33
N GLY A 63 8.57 -31.33 17.04
CA GLY A 63 7.81 -30.73 15.95
C GLY A 63 6.33 -30.51 16.22
N LEU A 64 5.93 -30.45 17.49
CA LEU A 64 4.57 -30.12 17.89
C LEU A 64 4.29 -28.61 17.84
N LEU A 65 5.34 -27.79 17.66
CA LEU A 65 5.28 -26.37 17.34
C LEU A 65 5.51 -26.09 15.83
N HIS A 66 5.46 -27.12 14.98
CA HIS A 66 5.75 -26.97 13.55
C HIS A 66 4.80 -26.01 12.83
N TRP A 67 5.34 -25.32 11.84
CA TRP A 67 4.63 -24.47 10.89
C TRP A 67 3.76 -25.19 9.85
N LYS A 68 3.74 -26.53 9.87
CA LYS A 68 2.91 -27.43 9.03
C LYS A 68 1.41 -27.14 9.00
N ASP A 69 0.95 -26.22 9.83
CA ASP A 69 -0.46 -25.89 10.03
C ASP A 69 -0.83 -24.49 9.54
N GLN A 70 0.08 -23.74 8.89
CA GLN A 70 -0.28 -22.47 8.21
C GLN A 70 -1.12 -22.71 6.96
N THR A 71 -1.18 -23.94 6.48
CA THR A 71 -2.03 -24.32 5.36
C THR A 71 -3.40 -24.81 5.84
N TYR A 72 -4.45 -24.25 5.24
CA TYR A 72 -5.83 -24.63 5.47
C TYR A 72 -6.42 -25.29 4.24
N SER A 73 -6.83 -26.56 4.37
CA SER A 73 -7.62 -27.26 3.35
C SER A 73 -9.02 -26.68 3.31
N ILE A 74 -9.39 -26.09 2.18
CA ILE A 74 -10.74 -25.56 1.97
C ILE A 74 -11.73 -26.72 1.95
N GLU A 75 -12.59 -26.79 2.96
CA GLU A 75 -13.62 -27.81 3.10
C GLU A 75 -14.46 -27.96 1.83
N GLY A 76 -14.71 -29.22 1.43
CA GLY A 76 -15.47 -29.53 0.21
C GLY A 76 -14.70 -29.34 -1.10
N THR A 77 -13.40 -29.02 -1.06
CA THR A 77 -12.55 -28.89 -2.26
C THR A 77 -11.22 -29.63 -2.08
N ASN A 78 -10.43 -29.76 -3.16
CA ASN A 78 -9.05 -30.27 -3.12
C ASN A 78 -8.01 -29.14 -2.96
N ARG A 79 -8.45 -27.94 -2.54
CA ARG A 79 -7.63 -26.75 -2.49
C ARG A 79 -7.17 -26.46 -1.06
N VAL A 80 -5.98 -25.89 -0.97
CA VAL A 80 -5.35 -25.38 0.21
C VAL A 80 -5.10 -23.89 0.02
N ILE A 81 -5.32 -23.13 1.07
CA ILE A 81 -4.79 -21.77 1.17
C ILE A 81 -3.66 -21.75 2.18
N VAL A 82 -2.73 -20.84 1.97
CA VAL A 82 -1.79 -20.42 2.99
C VAL A 82 -2.48 -19.33 3.78
N VAL A 83 -2.44 -19.45 5.10
CA VAL A 83 -2.94 -18.45 6.03
C VAL A 83 -1.72 -17.76 6.65
N PRO A 84 -1.16 -16.76 5.95
CA PRO A 84 0.17 -16.24 6.25
C PRO A 84 0.26 -15.58 7.63
N ASN A 85 -0.77 -14.83 8.02
CA ASN A 85 -0.74 -14.01 9.21
C ASN A 85 -1.43 -14.64 10.44
N GLY A 86 -1.52 -15.97 10.48
CA GLY A 86 -2.14 -16.66 11.61
C GLY A 86 -1.56 -18.05 11.84
N LEU A 87 -1.25 -18.36 13.09
CA LEU A 87 -1.04 -19.74 13.52
C LEU A 87 -2.39 -20.45 13.63
N ARG A 88 -2.46 -21.73 13.26
CA ARG A 88 -3.69 -22.52 13.41
C ARG A 88 -4.27 -22.38 14.83
N GLY A 89 -5.59 -22.17 14.92
CA GLY A 89 -6.28 -21.91 16.18
C GLY A 89 -6.22 -20.46 16.67
N THR A 90 -5.50 -19.56 16.00
CA THR A 90 -5.61 -18.12 16.24
C THR A 90 -6.81 -17.54 15.50
N LYS A 91 -7.36 -16.43 16.03
CA LYS A 91 -8.50 -15.75 15.38
C LYS A 91 -8.17 -15.30 13.95
N THR A 92 -6.94 -14.83 13.72
CA THR A 92 -6.46 -14.43 12.39
C THR A 92 -6.46 -15.60 11.42
N TYR A 93 -6.02 -16.77 11.89
CA TYR A 93 -6.02 -17.97 11.07
C TYR A 93 -7.44 -18.40 10.70
N GLU A 94 -8.30 -18.56 11.71
CA GLU A 94 -9.67 -19.05 11.53
C GLU A 94 -10.52 -18.07 10.71
N GLY A 95 -10.35 -16.75 10.91
CA GLY A 95 -11.05 -15.74 10.13
C GLY A 95 -10.61 -15.70 8.67
N THR A 96 -9.31 -15.80 8.41
CA THR A 96 -8.78 -15.88 7.04
C THR A 96 -9.25 -17.16 6.34
N ALA A 97 -9.22 -18.29 7.04
CA ALA A 97 -9.75 -19.56 6.55
C ALA A 97 -11.25 -19.48 6.23
N ALA A 98 -12.05 -18.87 7.10
CA ALA A 98 -13.48 -18.68 6.89
C ALA A 98 -13.77 -17.83 5.65
N TRP A 99 -13.02 -16.72 5.47
CA TRP A 99 -13.19 -15.84 4.30
C TRP A 99 -12.90 -16.58 3.00
N TRP A 100 -11.73 -17.23 2.91
CA TRP A 100 -11.31 -17.90 1.69
C TRP A 100 -12.13 -19.15 1.39
N THR A 101 -12.63 -19.85 2.41
CA THR A 101 -13.58 -20.96 2.23
C THR A 101 -14.86 -20.48 1.58
N TRP A 102 -15.43 -19.40 2.10
CA TRP A 102 -16.62 -18.80 1.52
C TRP A 102 -16.36 -18.28 0.10
N ALA A 103 -15.29 -17.50 -0.09
CA ALA A 103 -14.94 -16.91 -1.39
C ALA A 103 -14.70 -17.99 -2.46
N ALA A 104 -14.03 -19.10 -2.11
CA ALA A 104 -13.81 -20.21 -3.03
C ALA A 104 -15.12 -20.91 -3.45
N ALA A 105 -16.07 -21.06 -2.53
CA ALA A 105 -17.39 -21.61 -2.83
C ALA A 105 -18.19 -20.72 -3.79
N GLN A 106 -18.00 -19.40 -3.72
CA GLN A 106 -18.69 -18.44 -4.59
C GLN A 106 -18.02 -18.21 -5.94
N ARG A 107 -16.84 -18.80 -6.20
CA ARG A 107 -15.99 -18.51 -7.37
C ARG A 107 -16.66 -18.74 -8.73
N LYS A 108 -17.71 -19.57 -8.82
CA LYS A 108 -18.50 -19.77 -10.05
C LYS A 108 -19.42 -18.60 -10.41
N ILE A 109 -19.65 -17.69 -9.46
CA ILE A 109 -20.58 -16.56 -9.55
C ILE A 109 -19.82 -15.23 -9.60
N TRP A 110 -18.48 -15.27 -9.60
CA TRP A 110 -17.66 -14.07 -9.74
C TRP A 110 -17.77 -13.53 -11.17
N THR A 111 -18.62 -12.53 -11.33
CA THR A 111 -18.75 -11.71 -12.54
C THR A 111 -17.63 -10.68 -12.61
N GLU A 112 -17.62 -9.87 -13.66
CA GLU A 112 -16.78 -8.66 -13.67
C GLU A 112 -17.01 -7.84 -12.38
N PRO A 113 -15.96 -7.19 -11.84
CA PRO A 113 -16.08 -6.46 -10.60
C PRO A 113 -17.05 -5.26 -10.74
N ASP A 114 -18.17 -5.30 -10.01
CA ASP A 114 -19.11 -4.19 -9.88
C ASP A 114 -19.29 -3.80 -8.41
N TRP A 115 -18.85 -2.59 -8.06
CA TRP A 115 -19.01 -2.03 -6.71
C TRP A 115 -20.03 -0.89 -6.66
N SER A 116 -20.91 -0.77 -7.66
CA SER A 116 -21.97 0.25 -7.71
C SER A 116 -22.88 0.21 -6.48
N PHE A 117 -23.09 -0.97 -5.89
CA PHE A 117 -23.89 -1.18 -4.68
C PHE A 117 -23.37 -0.45 -3.44
N THR A 118 -22.13 0.03 -3.45
CA THR A 118 -21.54 0.80 -2.34
C THR A 118 -22.13 2.20 -2.22
N GLN A 119 -22.95 2.66 -3.18
CA GLN A 119 -23.75 3.89 -3.13
C GLN A 119 -22.99 5.16 -2.70
N GLY A 120 -21.69 5.23 -2.96
CA GLY A 120 -20.88 6.40 -2.60
C GLY A 120 -20.07 6.27 -1.30
N ASP A 121 -20.26 5.20 -0.52
CA ASP A 121 -19.43 4.87 0.65
C ASP A 121 -18.03 4.45 0.19
N ASP A 122 -17.06 5.35 0.36
CA ASP A 122 -15.69 5.15 -0.10
C ASP A 122 -14.93 4.13 0.75
N ALA A 123 -15.16 4.09 2.06
CA ALA A 123 -14.51 3.15 2.95
C ALA A 123 -14.97 1.72 2.65
N LEU A 124 -16.28 1.52 2.51
CA LEU A 124 -16.83 0.23 2.08
C LEU A 124 -16.31 -0.17 0.70
N ARG A 125 -16.30 0.74 -0.27
CA ARG A 125 -15.81 0.43 -1.60
C ARG A 125 -14.36 0.01 -1.60
N LYS A 126 -13.48 0.74 -0.93
CA LYS A 126 -12.05 0.40 -0.84
C LYS A 126 -11.82 -0.93 -0.13
N THR A 127 -12.58 -1.23 0.93
CA THR A 127 -12.57 -2.57 1.52
C THR A 127 -13.01 -3.61 0.50
N CYS A 128 -14.11 -3.40 -0.20
CA CYS A 128 -14.58 -4.34 -1.21
C CYS A 128 -13.58 -4.53 -2.37
N GLU A 129 -12.88 -3.48 -2.81
CA GLU A 129 -11.84 -3.56 -3.82
C GLU A 129 -10.63 -4.36 -3.32
N THR A 130 -10.17 -4.09 -2.10
CA THR A 130 -9.03 -4.76 -1.46
C THR A 130 -9.25 -6.26 -1.31
N TYR A 131 -10.45 -6.67 -0.87
CA TYR A 131 -10.79 -8.08 -0.67
C TYR A 131 -11.50 -8.71 -1.88
N ARG A 132 -11.65 -7.98 -2.99
CA ARG A 132 -12.41 -8.38 -4.19
C ARG A 132 -13.83 -8.86 -3.88
N ALA A 133 -14.51 -8.23 -2.92
CA ALA A 133 -15.92 -8.46 -2.62
C ALA A 133 -16.80 -7.71 -3.63
N THR A 134 -17.23 -8.38 -4.69
CA THR A 134 -17.94 -7.78 -5.84
C THR A 134 -19.46 -7.76 -5.72
N THR A 135 -20.03 -8.23 -4.60
CA THR A 135 -21.48 -8.21 -4.37
C THR A 135 -21.82 -7.70 -2.96
N PRO A 136 -23.04 -7.21 -2.71
CA PRO A 136 -23.50 -6.85 -1.37
C PRO A 136 -23.37 -7.99 -0.36
N GLU A 137 -23.63 -9.23 -0.80
CA GLU A 137 -23.53 -10.42 0.03
C GLU A 137 -22.07 -10.73 0.40
N ALA A 138 -21.14 -10.56 -0.55
CA ALA A 138 -19.71 -10.70 -0.28
C ALA A 138 -19.22 -9.65 0.71
N ALA A 139 -19.66 -8.40 0.55
CA ALA A 139 -19.31 -7.31 1.47
C ALA A 139 -19.87 -7.54 2.88
N ALA A 140 -21.12 -8.00 2.99
CA ALA A 140 -21.74 -8.35 4.26
C ALA A 140 -21.02 -9.52 4.93
N LYS A 141 -20.67 -10.57 4.16
CA LYS A 141 -19.98 -11.74 4.68
C LYS A 141 -18.56 -11.42 5.16
N LEU A 142 -17.85 -10.56 4.43
CA LEU A 142 -16.53 -10.07 4.81
C LEU A 142 -16.56 -9.37 6.17
N ARG A 143 -17.54 -8.47 6.38
CA ARG A 143 -17.74 -7.78 7.68
C ARG A 143 -18.12 -8.76 8.79
N GLU A 144 -19.06 -9.67 8.52
CA GLU A 144 -19.48 -10.70 9.48
C GLU A 144 -18.27 -11.51 9.98
N ILE A 145 -17.38 -11.94 9.07
CA ILE A 145 -16.17 -12.68 9.43
C ILE A 145 -15.21 -11.80 10.24
N ALA A 146 -14.96 -10.57 9.79
CA ALA A 146 -14.10 -9.64 10.52
C ALA A 146 -14.61 -9.41 11.95
N GLU A 147 -15.90 -9.18 12.15
CA GLU A 147 -16.52 -8.98 13.47
C GLU A 147 -16.44 -10.24 14.35
N ASN A 148 -16.79 -11.41 13.80
CA ASN A 148 -16.78 -12.68 14.54
C ASN A 148 -15.39 -13.04 15.09
N TYR A 149 -14.35 -12.75 14.31
CA TYR A 149 -12.97 -13.05 14.68
C TYR A 149 -12.23 -11.84 15.27
N GLY A 150 -12.87 -10.67 15.36
CA GLY A 150 -12.25 -9.44 15.85
C GLY A 150 -11.03 -9.01 15.03
N LEU A 151 -11.14 -9.14 13.70
CA LEU A 151 -10.08 -8.79 12.74
C LEU A 151 -10.36 -7.44 12.11
N GLU A 152 -9.29 -6.67 11.89
CA GLU A 152 -9.38 -5.42 11.15
C GLU A 152 -9.47 -5.69 9.63
N LEU A 153 -10.29 -4.90 8.95
CA LEU A 153 -10.37 -4.87 7.50
C LEU A 153 -9.64 -3.63 6.98
N TYR A 154 -8.80 -3.81 5.97
CA TYR A 154 -8.21 -2.67 5.28
C TYR A 154 -9.28 -1.93 4.47
N SER A 155 -9.47 -0.65 4.79
CA SER A 155 -10.32 0.29 4.04
C SER A 155 -9.48 1.37 3.35
N GLU A 156 -8.18 1.41 3.59
CA GLU A 156 -7.24 2.29 2.93
C GLU A 156 -5.99 1.51 2.54
N SER A 157 -5.49 1.77 1.34
CA SER A 157 -4.21 1.33 0.84
C SER A 157 -3.54 2.49 0.14
N PHE A 158 -2.22 2.58 0.25
CA PHE A 158 -1.44 3.67 -0.33
C PHE A 158 -0.48 3.07 -1.35
N PRO A 159 -0.50 3.53 -2.62
CA PRO A 159 0.43 3.03 -3.61
C PRO A 159 1.88 3.37 -3.21
N LEU A 160 2.79 2.48 -3.58
CA LEU A 160 4.23 2.66 -3.45
C LEU A 160 4.83 2.98 -4.82
N THR A 161 5.68 4.00 -4.88
CA THR A 161 6.33 4.48 -6.11
C THR A 161 7.78 4.01 -6.23
N GLY A 162 8.28 3.28 -5.23
CA GLY A 162 9.60 2.67 -5.25
C GLY A 162 10.10 2.29 -3.86
N ARG A 163 11.34 1.80 -3.84
CA ARG A 163 12.03 1.32 -2.64
C ARG A 163 12.04 2.33 -1.48
N ASP A 164 12.57 3.53 -1.68
CA ASP A 164 12.86 4.43 -0.56
C ASP A 164 11.56 4.83 0.19
N GLU A 165 10.45 4.95 -0.55
CA GLU A 165 9.13 5.19 0.03
C GLU A 165 8.59 3.98 0.82
N LEU A 166 8.85 2.75 0.35
CA LEU A 166 8.51 1.55 1.12
C LEU A 166 9.27 1.54 2.46
N TYR A 167 10.56 1.84 2.46
CA TYR A 167 11.37 1.87 3.68
C TYR A 167 10.86 2.93 4.67
N ASP A 168 10.63 4.17 4.20
CA ASP A 168 10.13 5.27 5.04
C ASP A 168 8.74 4.95 5.64
N ARG A 169 7.82 4.45 4.82
CA ARG A 169 6.44 4.21 5.26
C ARG A 169 6.31 2.94 6.11
N SER A 170 7.03 1.88 5.80
CA SER A 170 6.96 0.60 6.52
C SER A 170 7.84 0.56 7.77
N GLY A 171 8.95 1.30 7.78
CA GLY A 171 9.96 1.25 8.83
C GLY A 171 10.91 0.05 8.73
N MET A 172 10.79 -0.76 7.69
CA MET A 172 11.67 -1.91 7.48
C MET A 172 13.11 -1.45 7.29
N GLN A 173 14.05 -2.31 7.70
CA GLN A 173 15.48 -2.04 7.53
C GLN A 173 16.05 -2.77 6.31
N PRO A 174 17.26 -2.39 5.84
CA PRO A 174 17.90 -3.07 4.71
C PRO A 174 18.03 -4.57 4.97
N TYR A 175 17.37 -5.36 4.12
CA TYR A 175 17.13 -6.77 4.39
C TYR A 175 17.90 -7.73 3.46
N VAL A 176 18.44 -7.24 2.34
CA VAL A 176 19.23 -8.07 1.42
C VAL A 176 20.71 -8.04 1.82
N LYS A 177 21.29 -9.19 2.13
CA LYS A 177 22.74 -9.35 2.35
C LYS A 177 23.42 -9.71 1.03
N ASP A 178 24.62 -9.15 0.82
CA ASP A 178 25.44 -9.37 -0.39
C ASP A 178 24.70 -9.12 -1.72
N GLY A 179 23.72 -8.21 -1.68
CA GLY A 179 22.88 -7.83 -2.80
C GLY A 179 22.11 -6.54 -2.50
N THR A 180 21.17 -6.21 -3.37
CA THR A 180 20.30 -5.04 -3.21
C THR A 180 18.88 -5.37 -3.63
N ASP A 181 17.89 -4.74 -2.98
CA ASP A 181 16.53 -4.73 -3.50
C ASP A 181 16.31 -3.57 -4.48
N GLU A 182 15.64 -3.88 -5.59
CA GLU A 182 15.18 -2.98 -6.64
C GLU A 182 13.64 -3.06 -6.69
N LEU A 183 12.97 -2.76 -5.56
CA LEU A 183 11.50 -2.73 -5.46
C LEU A 183 10.93 -1.51 -6.20
N GLN A 184 9.90 -1.74 -7.04
CA GLN A 184 9.41 -0.76 -8.01
C GLN A 184 8.00 -0.27 -7.71
N SER A 185 7.12 -1.16 -7.24
CA SER A 185 5.71 -0.86 -7.08
C SER A 185 5.10 -1.67 -5.95
N GLY A 186 3.90 -1.28 -5.53
CA GLY A 186 3.17 -2.00 -4.50
C GLY A 186 2.13 -1.14 -3.81
N TYR A 187 1.70 -1.59 -2.65
CA TYR A 187 0.86 -0.81 -1.75
C TYR A 187 1.16 -1.15 -0.29
N ILE A 188 0.96 -0.16 0.57
CA ILE A 188 1.11 -0.27 2.03
C ILE A 188 -0.20 0.08 2.72
N PHE A 189 -0.43 -0.58 3.86
CA PHE A 189 -1.60 -0.42 4.72
C PHE A 189 -1.25 0.35 6.00
N PRO A 190 -2.25 0.92 6.68
CA PRO A 190 -2.04 1.76 7.87
C PRO A 190 -1.28 1.11 9.04
N ASP A 191 -1.40 -0.21 9.18
CA ASP A 191 -0.73 -1.00 10.21
C ASP A 191 0.72 -1.34 9.83
N GLY A 192 1.19 -0.88 8.67
CA GLY A 192 2.48 -1.18 8.10
C GLY A 192 2.51 -2.48 7.29
N SER A 193 1.41 -3.23 7.18
CA SER A 193 1.36 -4.36 6.24
C SER A 193 1.57 -3.85 4.81
N PHE A 194 2.22 -4.62 3.94
CA PHE A 194 2.44 -4.20 2.55
C PHE A 194 2.55 -5.37 1.59
N TYR A 195 2.43 -5.05 0.31
CA TYR A 195 2.75 -5.89 -0.84
C TYR A 195 3.61 -5.07 -1.77
N ALA A 196 4.79 -5.57 -2.12
CA ALA A 196 5.72 -4.91 -3.02
C ALA A 196 6.21 -5.88 -4.11
N GLU A 197 6.40 -5.35 -5.31
CA GLU A 197 6.92 -6.06 -6.48
C GLU A 197 8.21 -5.40 -6.96
N GLY A 198 9.15 -6.21 -7.45
CA GLY A 198 10.38 -5.72 -8.05
C GLY A 198 11.38 -6.85 -8.24
N CYS A 199 12.67 -6.54 -8.04
CA CYS A 199 13.74 -7.51 -8.18
C CYS A 199 14.69 -7.52 -6.98
N LEU A 200 15.27 -8.68 -6.68
CA LEU A 200 16.50 -8.79 -5.90
C LEU A 200 17.68 -8.89 -6.86
N ALA A 201 18.72 -8.11 -6.61
CA ALA A 201 19.94 -8.09 -7.40
C ALA A 201 21.13 -8.65 -6.60
N PHE A 202 21.75 -9.69 -7.14
CA PHE A 202 22.97 -10.32 -6.63
C PHE A 202 24.02 -10.29 -7.73
N GLY A 203 24.93 -9.31 -7.67
CA GLY A 203 25.84 -8.99 -8.77
C GLY A 203 25.06 -8.59 -10.04
N GLU A 204 25.31 -9.27 -11.15
CA GLU A 204 24.57 -9.05 -12.42
C GLU A 204 23.25 -9.83 -12.49
N THR A 205 22.96 -10.69 -11.51
CA THR A 205 21.77 -11.53 -11.52
C THR A 205 20.60 -10.81 -10.86
N ARG A 206 19.58 -10.51 -11.66
CA ARG A 206 18.28 -10.00 -11.18
C ARG A 206 17.23 -11.11 -11.13
N LEU A 207 16.59 -11.23 -9.97
CA LEU A 207 15.51 -12.18 -9.66
C LEU A 207 14.22 -11.40 -9.40
N PRO A 208 13.18 -11.54 -10.23
CA PRO A 208 11.88 -10.94 -9.94
C PRO A 208 11.26 -11.57 -8.70
N VAL A 209 10.75 -10.74 -7.79
CA VAL A 209 10.14 -11.19 -6.54
C VAL A 209 8.92 -10.33 -6.19
N THR A 210 8.05 -10.92 -5.39
CA THR A 210 7.07 -10.20 -4.57
C THR A 210 7.47 -10.34 -3.11
N LEU A 211 7.52 -9.22 -2.39
CA LEU A 211 7.72 -9.18 -0.94
C LEU A 211 6.41 -8.74 -0.27
N GLN A 212 6.00 -9.45 0.77
CA GLN A 212 4.79 -9.14 1.53
C GLN A 212 5.12 -9.11 3.02
N ARG A 213 4.50 -8.18 3.74
CA ARG A 213 4.46 -8.15 5.21
C ARG A 213 3.02 -8.01 5.67
N VAL A 214 2.65 -8.77 6.69
CA VAL A 214 1.28 -8.78 7.20
C VAL A 214 1.28 -8.83 8.72
N SER A 215 0.58 -7.87 9.33
CA SER A 215 0.31 -7.87 10.77
C SER A 215 -0.71 -8.94 11.15
N THR A 216 -0.49 -9.54 12.31
CA THR A 216 -1.49 -10.39 12.97
C THR A 216 -2.62 -9.51 13.53
N GLY A 217 -3.87 -9.94 13.34
CA GLY A 217 -5.05 -9.17 13.78
C GLY A 217 -5.78 -8.43 12.65
N ALA A 218 -5.22 -8.38 11.45
CA ALA A 218 -5.95 -7.96 10.25
C ALA A 218 -6.34 -9.17 9.39
N LEU A 219 -7.44 -9.08 8.64
CA LEU A 219 -7.79 -10.13 7.68
C LEU A 219 -6.89 -10.01 6.44
N TYR A 220 -6.20 -11.08 6.06
CA TYR A 220 -5.27 -11.04 4.93
C TYR A 220 -5.98 -11.03 3.56
N PRO A 221 -5.77 -9.98 2.73
CA PRO A 221 -6.48 -9.85 1.45
C PRO A 221 -5.85 -10.61 0.25
N PHE A 222 -4.60 -11.10 0.32
CA PHE A 222 -3.87 -11.62 -0.87
C PHE A 222 -3.56 -13.13 -0.86
N GLY A 223 -4.49 -13.95 -0.39
CA GLY A 223 -4.39 -15.41 -0.46
C GLY A 223 -4.83 -15.96 -1.82
N PHE A 224 -4.05 -16.86 -2.43
CA PHE A 224 -4.50 -17.58 -3.62
C PHE A 224 -4.66 -19.07 -3.30
N PRO A 225 -5.89 -19.60 -3.32
CA PRO A 225 -6.13 -21.04 -3.18
C PRO A 225 -5.45 -21.83 -4.30
N ALA A 226 -4.72 -22.87 -3.92
CA ALA A 226 -4.04 -23.77 -4.84
C ALA A 226 -4.28 -25.24 -4.45
N PRO A 227 -4.20 -26.22 -5.37
CA PRO A 227 -4.43 -27.63 -5.04
C PRO A 227 -3.42 -28.18 -4.01
N ALA A 228 -3.90 -28.98 -3.07
CA ALA A 228 -3.10 -29.52 -1.96
C ALA A 228 -1.93 -30.42 -2.42
N ALA A 229 -2.10 -31.08 -3.57
CA ALA A 229 -1.09 -31.99 -4.12
C ALA A 229 0.09 -31.26 -4.79
N GLU A 230 -0.03 -29.96 -5.02
CA GLU A 230 0.90 -29.21 -5.87
C GLU A 230 2.03 -28.52 -5.10
N TYR A 231 2.30 -28.84 -3.84
CA TYR A 231 3.42 -28.24 -3.12
C TYR A 231 4.09 -29.15 -2.08
N THR A 232 5.34 -28.80 -1.78
CA THR A 232 6.12 -29.33 -0.66
C THR A 232 6.53 -28.19 0.27
N GLU A 233 6.53 -28.47 1.56
CA GLU A 233 6.90 -27.53 2.62
C GLU A 233 7.97 -28.17 3.49
N ARG A 234 9.03 -27.42 3.79
CA ARG A 234 10.03 -27.82 4.78
C ARG A 234 10.52 -26.61 5.57
N GLU A 235 10.80 -26.85 6.83
CA GLU A 235 11.49 -25.89 7.68
C GLU A 235 12.99 -25.85 7.31
N TYR A 236 13.56 -24.65 7.33
CA TYR A 236 14.95 -24.40 7.02
C TYR A 236 15.51 -23.34 7.98
N ARG A 237 16.70 -23.57 8.50
CA ARG A 237 17.40 -22.59 9.33
C ARG A 237 18.43 -21.87 8.48
N SER A 238 18.21 -20.57 8.26
CA SER A 238 19.08 -19.76 7.42
C SER A 238 20.44 -19.50 8.07
N ALA A 239 21.41 -19.09 7.25
CA ALA A 239 22.72 -18.61 7.67
C ALA A 239 22.64 -17.42 8.65
N LEU A 240 21.55 -16.64 8.59
CA LEU A 240 21.26 -15.55 9.51
C LEU A 240 20.64 -16.03 10.84
N GLY A 241 20.43 -17.35 10.99
CA GLY A 241 19.92 -17.97 12.20
C GLY A 241 18.39 -17.99 12.30
N GLN A 242 17.68 -17.43 11.31
CA GLN A 242 16.22 -17.40 11.25
C GLN A 242 15.70 -18.78 10.85
N SER A 243 14.67 -19.26 11.54
CA SER A 243 13.86 -20.34 10.97
C SER A 243 12.98 -19.74 9.87
N VAL A 244 12.83 -20.42 8.74
CA VAL A 244 11.88 -20.07 7.66
C VAL A 244 11.25 -21.34 7.09
N ASN A 245 10.06 -21.25 6.50
CA ASN A 245 9.55 -22.34 5.66
C ASN A 245 9.87 -22.09 4.20
N LEU A 246 10.43 -23.11 3.55
CA LEU A 246 10.61 -23.14 2.11
C LEU A 246 9.43 -23.90 1.51
N VAL A 247 8.68 -23.24 0.65
CA VAL A 247 7.47 -23.77 0.02
C VAL A 247 7.66 -23.82 -1.48
N LEU A 248 7.77 -25.04 -1.99
CA LEU A 248 8.05 -25.32 -3.39
C LEU A 248 6.83 -25.92 -4.05
N TRP A 249 6.33 -25.24 -5.07
CA TRP A 249 5.16 -25.69 -5.83
C TRP A 249 5.61 -26.51 -7.04
N GLU A 250 4.81 -27.52 -7.44
CA GLU A 250 5.08 -28.39 -8.59
C GLU A 250 5.16 -27.60 -9.90
N ASN A 251 4.42 -26.48 -10.00
CA ASN A 251 4.48 -25.57 -11.14
C ASN A 251 5.77 -24.72 -11.19
N GLY A 252 6.64 -24.82 -10.18
CA GLY A 252 7.91 -24.11 -10.11
C GLY A 252 7.87 -22.77 -9.35
N ARG A 253 6.70 -22.36 -8.82
CA ARG A 253 6.59 -21.24 -7.88
C ARG A 253 7.34 -21.58 -6.57
N LEU A 254 8.00 -20.58 -6.02
CA LEU A 254 8.74 -20.67 -4.76
C LEU A 254 8.22 -19.61 -3.80
N GLU A 255 8.06 -19.97 -2.52
CA GLU A 255 7.83 -19.03 -1.43
C GLU A 255 8.72 -19.33 -0.24
N ILE A 256 9.10 -18.27 0.46
CA ILE A 256 9.80 -18.33 1.74
C ILE A 256 8.94 -17.59 2.75
N TRP A 257 8.56 -18.29 3.81
CA TRP A 257 7.69 -17.76 4.85
C TRP A 257 8.45 -17.58 6.16
N TYR A 258 8.25 -16.43 6.78
CA TYR A 258 8.84 -16.09 8.06
C TYR A 258 7.77 -15.52 8.99
N LEU A 259 7.70 -16.05 10.20
CA LEU A 259 6.96 -15.44 11.30
C LEU A 259 7.98 -14.82 12.26
N SER A 260 7.80 -13.55 12.58
CA SER A 260 8.57 -12.84 13.60
C SER A 260 8.56 -13.57 14.95
N GLU A 261 9.61 -13.36 15.74
CA GLU A 261 9.79 -14.07 17.03
C GLU A 261 8.69 -13.74 18.05
N ASP A 262 8.12 -12.54 18.00
CA ASP A 262 6.97 -12.13 18.82
C ASP A 262 5.63 -12.66 18.28
N GLY A 263 5.63 -13.20 17.06
CA GLY A 263 4.45 -13.70 16.37
C GLY A 263 3.51 -12.61 15.88
N GLU A 264 3.91 -11.33 15.90
CA GLU A 264 3.05 -10.21 15.54
C GLU A 264 3.02 -9.93 14.04
N MET A 265 4.11 -10.27 13.35
CA MET A 265 4.31 -10.02 11.93
C MET A 265 4.68 -11.27 11.15
N PHE A 266 4.15 -11.37 9.94
CA PHE A 266 4.51 -12.38 8.97
C PHE A 266 5.08 -11.76 7.70
N ALA A 267 6.13 -12.36 7.15
CA ALA A 267 6.74 -11.96 5.91
C ALA A 267 6.77 -13.11 4.88
N VAL A 268 6.53 -12.77 3.61
CA VAL A 268 6.65 -13.68 2.47
C VAL A 268 7.54 -13.08 1.43
N LEU A 269 8.53 -13.86 1.00
CA LEU A 269 9.17 -13.67 -0.29
C LEU A 269 8.60 -14.69 -1.27
N ARG A 270 8.08 -14.24 -2.41
CA ARG A 270 7.50 -15.09 -3.45
C ARG A 270 8.19 -14.86 -4.79
N MET A 271 8.37 -15.96 -5.52
CA MET A 271 8.74 -15.96 -6.94
C MET A 271 7.71 -16.80 -7.71
N TYR A 272 7.06 -16.22 -8.72
CA TYR A 272 6.11 -16.96 -9.55
C TYR A 272 6.81 -17.85 -10.57
N ASP A 273 6.07 -18.80 -11.15
CA ASP A 273 6.55 -19.74 -12.15
C ASP A 273 7.03 -19.05 -13.44
N PHE A 274 6.35 -17.99 -13.87
CA PHE A 274 6.77 -17.16 -15.00
C PHE A 274 8.01 -16.29 -14.69
N ASP A 275 8.29 -16.06 -13.40
CA ASP A 275 9.47 -15.32 -12.94
C ASP A 275 10.70 -16.20 -12.75
N ARG A 276 10.58 -17.50 -13.09
CA ARG A 276 11.62 -18.49 -12.80
C ARG A 276 12.95 -18.08 -13.44
N PRO A 277 14.04 -17.97 -12.64
CA PRO A 277 15.34 -17.70 -13.20
C PRO A 277 15.76 -18.83 -14.12
N THR A 278 16.41 -18.47 -15.22
CA THR A 278 16.96 -19.48 -16.13
C THR A 278 17.96 -20.36 -15.37
N PRO A 279 18.13 -21.64 -15.74
CA PRO A 279 19.12 -22.52 -15.09
C PRO A 279 20.54 -21.94 -15.07
N TRP A 280 20.87 -21.08 -16.04
CA TRP A 280 22.09 -20.28 -16.04
C TRP A 280 22.15 -19.30 -14.85
N LYS A 281 21.12 -18.45 -14.67
CA LYS A 281 21.05 -17.50 -13.55
C LYS A 281 21.11 -18.20 -12.18
N MET A 282 20.46 -19.35 -12.05
CA MET A 282 20.52 -20.13 -10.80
C MET A 282 21.94 -20.61 -10.51
N ARG A 283 22.65 -21.14 -11.52
CA ARG A 283 24.04 -21.59 -11.37
C ARG A 283 25.01 -20.46 -11.03
N LEU A 284 24.77 -19.25 -11.52
CA LEU A 284 25.56 -18.07 -11.12
C LEU A 284 25.43 -17.77 -9.62
N LEU A 285 24.32 -18.15 -9.01
CA LEU A 285 24.06 -18.02 -7.57
C LEU A 285 24.42 -19.31 -6.79
N GLY A 286 25.05 -20.29 -7.45
CA GLY A 286 25.39 -21.57 -6.84
C GLY A 286 24.20 -22.50 -6.61
N ALA A 287 23.04 -22.26 -7.24
CA ALA A 287 21.86 -23.10 -7.14
C ALA A 287 21.62 -23.93 -8.42
N GLU A 288 21.41 -25.24 -8.27
CA GLU A 288 21.10 -26.17 -9.36
C GLU A 288 19.60 -26.40 -9.53
N ASN A 289 18.81 -26.19 -8.47
CA ASN A 289 17.37 -26.39 -8.47
C ASN A 289 16.62 -25.34 -7.62
N ALA A 290 15.29 -25.35 -7.68
CA ALA A 290 14.46 -24.34 -7.00
C ALA A 290 14.59 -24.40 -5.47
N GLY A 291 14.86 -25.58 -4.91
CA GLY A 291 15.09 -25.75 -3.48
C GLY A 291 16.39 -25.12 -3.02
N GLU A 292 17.48 -25.29 -3.77
CA GLU A 292 18.76 -24.63 -3.48
C GLU A 292 18.69 -23.12 -3.68
N LEU A 293 17.91 -22.64 -4.65
CA LEU A 293 17.65 -21.20 -4.80
C LEU A 293 16.85 -20.66 -3.60
N ALA A 294 15.91 -21.44 -3.07
CA ALA A 294 15.15 -21.08 -1.87
C ALA A 294 16.07 -20.95 -0.63
N GLU A 295 16.98 -21.90 -0.45
CA GLU A 295 18.00 -21.86 0.60
C GLU A 295 18.91 -20.64 0.42
N PHE A 296 19.42 -20.42 -0.80
CA PHE A 296 20.23 -19.25 -1.12
C PHE A 296 19.51 -17.94 -0.74
N LEU A 297 18.25 -17.78 -1.13
CA LEU A 297 17.47 -16.59 -0.78
C LEU A 297 17.23 -16.50 0.72
N ALA A 298 16.90 -17.61 1.40
CA ALA A 298 16.72 -17.62 2.85
C ALA A 298 17.98 -17.20 3.61
N ASP A 299 19.16 -17.56 3.11
CA ASP A 299 20.46 -17.21 3.71
C ASP A 299 20.85 -15.74 3.51
N HIS A 300 20.30 -15.08 2.49
CA HIS A 300 20.64 -13.71 2.12
C HIS A 300 19.54 -12.69 2.44
N ILE A 301 18.40 -13.13 2.98
CA ILE A 301 17.25 -12.27 3.29
C ILE A 301 17.03 -12.24 4.79
N ASP A 302 17.21 -11.06 5.37
CA ASP A 302 16.95 -10.78 6.78
C ASP A 302 15.46 -10.48 6.98
N PHE A 303 14.67 -11.51 7.24
CA PHE A 303 13.23 -11.35 7.40
C PHE A 303 12.85 -10.60 8.69
N SER A 304 13.69 -10.62 9.73
CA SER A 304 13.52 -9.80 10.92
C SER A 304 13.58 -8.31 10.58
N ALA A 305 14.51 -7.89 9.73
CA ALA A 305 14.58 -6.52 9.22
C ALA A 305 13.34 -6.13 8.39
N VAL A 306 12.76 -7.07 7.64
CA VAL A 306 11.48 -6.86 6.93
C VAL A 306 10.33 -6.63 7.92
N CYS A 307 10.30 -7.39 9.02
CA CYS A 307 9.25 -7.32 10.04
C CYS A 307 9.31 -6.06 10.93
N GLU A 308 10.39 -5.27 10.89
CA GLU A 308 10.47 -4.02 11.67
C GLU A 308 9.38 -3.01 11.25
N ASN A 309 8.52 -2.62 12.20
CA ASN A 309 7.35 -1.79 11.94
C ASN A 309 7.33 -0.50 12.75
N ASN A 310 8.28 0.39 12.48
CA ASN A 310 8.41 1.71 13.10
C ASN A 310 8.17 2.86 12.10
N GLY A 311 7.55 2.55 10.95
CA GLY A 311 7.38 3.48 9.84
C GLY A 311 6.19 4.43 9.94
N ALA A 312 6.11 5.35 8.99
CA ALA A 312 5.11 6.42 8.97
C ALA A 312 3.72 6.01 8.44
N ALA A 313 3.47 4.75 8.09
CA ALA A 313 2.24 4.30 7.44
C ALA A 313 0.96 4.73 8.18
N ARG A 314 0.94 4.63 9.51
CA ARG A 314 -0.22 5.02 10.32
C ARG A 314 -0.57 6.51 10.21
N SER A 315 0.43 7.37 10.05
CA SER A 315 0.25 8.82 9.85
C SER A 315 -0.45 9.17 8.54
N LEU A 316 -0.42 8.26 7.55
CA LEU A 316 -1.07 8.48 6.25
C LEU A 316 -2.59 8.50 6.40
N VAL A 317 -3.15 7.68 7.29
CA VAL A 317 -4.60 7.67 7.57
C VAL A 317 -5.04 8.97 8.21
N GLU A 318 -4.25 9.50 9.15
CA GLU A 318 -4.57 10.78 9.79
C GLU A 318 -4.52 11.92 8.77
N ARG A 319 -3.48 12.00 7.93
CA ARG A 319 -3.43 12.95 6.81
C ARG A 319 -4.58 12.76 5.82
N ALA A 320 -4.95 11.50 5.55
CA ALA A 320 -6.04 11.20 4.64
C ALA A 320 -7.43 11.62 5.17
N ARG A 321 -7.61 11.53 6.49
CA ARG A 321 -8.84 11.95 7.20
C ARG A 321 -8.94 13.46 7.40
N VAL A 322 -7.83 14.18 7.46
CA VAL A 322 -7.78 15.64 7.76
C VAL A 322 -7.95 16.51 6.50
N SER A 323 -8.17 15.93 5.31
CA SER A 323 -8.09 16.64 4.02
C SER A 323 -9.26 17.59 3.68
N TYR A 324 -9.96 18.12 4.69
CA TYR A 324 -10.87 19.25 4.52
C TYR A 324 -10.40 20.42 5.39
N ASP A 325 -9.70 21.34 4.77
CA ASP A 325 -9.28 22.62 5.33
C ASP A 325 -10.30 23.71 4.92
N PRO A 326 -11.05 24.29 5.87
CA PRO A 326 -12.01 25.35 5.58
C PRO A 326 -11.40 26.57 4.88
N ASP A 327 -10.14 26.92 5.17
CA ASP A 327 -9.49 28.10 4.60
C ASP A 327 -9.07 27.84 3.15
N ALA A 328 -8.51 26.65 2.88
CA ALA A 328 -8.21 26.20 1.52
C ALA A 328 -9.50 26.10 0.68
N ALA A 329 -10.57 25.55 1.26
CA ALA A 329 -11.88 25.48 0.64
C ALA A 329 -12.44 26.87 0.32
N ALA A 330 -12.34 27.83 1.24
CA ALA A 330 -12.79 29.21 1.03
C ALA A 330 -12.03 29.90 -0.11
N ARG A 331 -10.71 29.72 -0.19
CA ARG A 331 -9.88 30.25 -1.29
C ARG A 331 -10.28 29.68 -2.65
N LEU A 332 -10.45 28.36 -2.73
CA LEU A 332 -10.89 27.72 -3.97
C LEU A 332 -12.33 28.14 -4.35
N GLU A 333 -13.23 28.25 -3.38
CA GLU A 333 -14.59 28.72 -3.63
C GLU A 333 -14.61 30.18 -4.12
N ALA A 334 -13.73 31.04 -3.58
CA ALA A 334 -13.58 32.41 -4.05
C ALA A 334 -13.15 32.48 -5.52
N PHE A 335 -12.23 31.60 -5.96
CA PHE A 335 -11.89 31.45 -7.37
C PHE A 335 -13.11 31.04 -8.22
N TYR A 336 -13.91 30.07 -7.77
CA TYR A 336 -15.14 29.67 -8.46
C TYR A 336 -16.19 30.80 -8.56
N LYS A 337 -16.18 31.74 -7.60
CA LYS A 337 -17.03 32.94 -7.60
C LYS A 337 -16.42 34.11 -8.39
N SER A 338 -15.17 34.03 -8.83
CA SER A 338 -14.49 35.09 -9.58
C SER A 338 -15.14 35.35 -10.95
N CYS A 339 -15.00 36.57 -11.47
CA CYS A 339 -15.45 36.92 -12.82
C CYS A 339 -14.73 36.07 -13.88
N ALA A 340 -13.41 35.87 -13.72
CA ALA A 340 -12.59 35.10 -14.65
C ALA A 340 -13.11 33.65 -14.80
N PHE A 341 -13.36 32.94 -13.69
CA PHE A 341 -13.86 31.57 -13.74
C PHE A 341 -15.30 31.50 -14.27
N ARG A 342 -16.20 32.36 -13.81
CA ARG A 342 -17.60 32.37 -14.28
C ARG A 342 -17.69 32.62 -15.78
N ALA A 343 -16.94 33.57 -16.30
CA ALA A 343 -16.91 33.86 -17.72
C ALA A 343 -16.31 32.70 -18.53
N ALA A 344 -15.19 32.12 -18.07
CA ALA A 344 -14.58 30.96 -18.72
C ALA A 344 -15.50 29.73 -18.73
N ARG A 345 -16.22 29.49 -17.63
CA ARG A 345 -17.19 28.40 -17.50
C ARG A 345 -18.40 28.60 -18.40
N GLU A 346 -19.00 29.80 -18.42
CA GLU A 346 -20.09 30.11 -19.34
C GLU A 346 -19.68 29.96 -20.81
N PHE A 347 -18.47 30.41 -21.15
CA PHE A 347 -17.92 30.22 -22.49
C PHE A 347 -17.76 28.75 -22.84
N GLN A 348 -17.21 27.94 -21.93
CA GLN A 348 -17.01 26.52 -22.14
C GLN A 348 -18.34 25.78 -22.32
N SER A 349 -19.37 26.08 -21.51
CA SER A 349 -20.71 25.52 -21.68
C SER A 349 -21.28 25.83 -23.07
N PHE A 350 -21.21 27.11 -23.48
CA PHE A 350 -21.62 27.52 -24.83
C PHE A 350 -20.85 26.77 -25.92
N PHE A 351 -19.54 26.66 -25.80
CA PHE A 351 -18.71 26.02 -26.82
C PHE A 351 -19.01 24.52 -26.95
N THR A 352 -19.14 23.81 -25.83
CA THR A 352 -19.47 22.38 -25.83
C THR A 352 -20.88 22.11 -26.39
N GLU A 353 -21.86 22.94 -26.06
CA GLU A 353 -23.24 22.81 -26.55
C GLU A 353 -23.37 23.03 -28.06
N ASN A 354 -22.57 23.95 -28.64
CA ASN A 354 -22.75 24.40 -30.02
C ASN A 354 -21.74 23.81 -31.02
N PHE A 355 -20.56 23.37 -30.58
CA PHE A 355 -19.46 23.00 -31.47
C PHE A 355 -18.93 21.57 -31.26
N TYR A 356 -19.54 20.76 -30.37
CA TYR A 356 -19.15 19.37 -30.07
C TYR A 356 -17.65 19.16 -29.73
N GLY A 357 -16.95 20.23 -29.33
CA GLY A 357 -15.54 20.21 -29.00
C GLY A 357 -15.28 20.16 -27.50
N ALA A 358 -14.17 19.54 -27.11
CA ALA A 358 -13.76 19.44 -25.70
C ALA A 358 -13.24 20.77 -25.13
N CYS A 359 -12.64 21.64 -25.94
CA CYS A 359 -12.28 23.02 -25.57
C CYS A 359 -11.97 23.87 -26.81
N PHE A 360 -12.09 25.19 -26.66
CA PHE A 360 -11.69 26.14 -27.69
C PHE A 360 -10.22 26.52 -27.53
N THR A 361 -9.42 26.23 -28.55
CA THR A 361 -8.00 26.59 -28.59
C THR A 361 -7.70 27.80 -29.48
N GLY A 362 -8.72 28.36 -30.15
CA GLY A 362 -8.58 29.49 -31.07
C GLY A 362 -8.41 30.84 -30.37
N VAL A 363 -8.61 31.91 -31.13
CA VAL A 363 -8.58 33.31 -30.65
C VAL A 363 -9.75 34.08 -31.25
N TYR A 364 -10.04 35.25 -30.70
CA TYR A 364 -11.08 36.15 -31.20
C TYR A 364 -10.86 36.55 -32.67
N GLY A 365 -11.93 36.67 -33.46
CA GLY A 365 -11.89 37.19 -34.83
C GLY A 365 -11.44 36.19 -35.90
N GLN A 366 -11.40 34.89 -35.59
CA GLN A 366 -11.15 33.87 -36.60
C GLN A 366 -12.35 33.71 -37.55
N SER A 367 -12.07 33.70 -38.86
CA SER A 367 -13.10 33.49 -39.89
C SER A 367 -13.82 32.16 -39.69
N GLY A 368 -15.16 32.18 -39.77
CA GLY A 368 -16.00 31.00 -39.55
C GLY A 368 -16.30 30.69 -38.08
N TYR A 369 -15.92 31.59 -37.17
CA TYR A 369 -16.19 31.53 -35.73
C TYR A 369 -16.83 32.82 -35.21
N GLU A 370 -17.73 33.42 -36.01
CA GLU A 370 -18.41 34.67 -35.70
C GLU A 370 -19.25 34.56 -34.42
N ASP A 371 -19.95 33.43 -34.23
CA ASP A 371 -20.74 33.14 -33.02
C ASP A 371 -19.85 33.04 -31.77
N ILE A 372 -18.65 32.46 -31.91
CA ILE A 372 -17.65 32.41 -30.82
C ILE A 372 -17.16 33.80 -30.48
N SER A 373 -16.86 34.62 -31.50
CA SER A 373 -16.41 36.00 -31.31
C SER A 373 -17.49 36.83 -30.63
N ALA A 374 -18.75 36.71 -31.05
CA ALA A 374 -19.87 37.37 -30.40
C ALA A 374 -19.99 36.95 -28.92
N LYS A 375 -19.85 35.66 -28.62
CA LYS A 375 -19.89 35.17 -27.23
C LYS A 375 -18.73 35.68 -26.38
N LEU A 376 -17.51 35.72 -26.94
CA LEU A 376 -16.34 36.27 -26.26
C LEU A 376 -16.52 37.75 -25.92
N SER A 377 -17.05 38.55 -26.85
CA SER A 377 -17.34 39.97 -26.61
C SER A 377 -18.41 40.17 -25.54
N GLU A 378 -19.52 39.41 -25.60
CA GLU A 378 -20.59 39.46 -24.59
C GLU A 378 -20.04 39.20 -23.18
N LEU A 379 -19.24 38.14 -23.03
CA LEU A 379 -18.69 37.73 -21.74
C LEU A 379 -17.60 38.70 -21.25
N ALA A 380 -16.73 39.16 -22.15
CA ALA A 380 -15.70 40.15 -21.83
C ALA A 380 -16.32 41.46 -21.31
N GLU A 381 -17.38 41.96 -21.96
CA GLU A 381 -18.08 43.17 -21.51
C GLU A 381 -18.82 42.93 -20.18
N ARG A 382 -19.59 41.84 -20.07
CA ARG A 382 -20.35 41.52 -18.85
C ARG A 382 -19.47 41.37 -17.61
N TYR A 383 -18.33 40.73 -17.76
CA TYR A 383 -17.44 40.38 -16.65
C TYR A 383 -16.24 41.32 -16.49
N GLY A 384 -16.07 42.30 -17.39
CA GLY A 384 -14.94 43.25 -17.35
C GLY A 384 -13.60 42.59 -17.64
N LEU A 385 -13.55 41.67 -18.61
CA LEU A 385 -12.38 40.85 -18.93
C LEU A 385 -11.85 41.12 -20.34
N GLN A 386 -10.63 40.64 -20.61
CA GLN A 386 -9.96 40.75 -21.91
C GLN A 386 -9.87 39.37 -22.58
N TYR A 387 -10.50 39.21 -23.73
CA TYR A 387 -10.31 38.03 -24.58
C TYR A 387 -8.96 38.08 -25.31
N ALA A 388 -8.47 36.93 -25.73
CA ALA A 388 -7.27 36.84 -26.55
C ALA A 388 -7.59 37.05 -28.04
N SER A 389 -6.80 37.89 -28.72
CA SER A 389 -6.90 38.14 -30.17
C SER A 389 -5.73 37.54 -30.96
N ALA A 390 -4.64 37.21 -30.27
CA ALA A 390 -3.48 36.55 -30.81
C ALA A 390 -2.91 35.53 -29.83
N LYS A 391 -2.18 34.55 -30.36
CA LYS A 391 -1.42 33.59 -29.56
C LYS A 391 -0.09 33.25 -30.22
N ALA A 392 0.94 33.07 -29.41
CA ALA A 392 2.20 32.47 -29.79
C ALA A 392 2.23 31.01 -29.35
N LYS A 393 2.85 30.14 -30.14
CA LYS A 393 3.03 28.72 -29.81
C LYS A 393 4.50 28.39 -29.79
N GLU A 394 4.96 27.88 -28.66
CA GLU A 394 6.24 27.24 -28.44
C GLU A 394 6.02 25.71 -28.40
N GLU A 395 7.09 24.93 -28.27
CA GLU A 395 7.03 23.47 -28.35
C GLU A 395 6.06 22.84 -27.34
N ASN A 396 6.08 23.31 -26.09
CA ASN A 396 5.24 22.83 -25.00
C ASN A 396 4.36 23.93 -24.36
N LYS A 397 4.34 25.15 -24.91
CA LYS A 397 3.67 26.30 -24.31
C LYS A 397 2.88 27.11 -25.33
N VAL A 398 1.72 27.64 -24.95
CA VAL A 398 0.98 28.63 -25.75
C VAL A 398 0.68 29.83 -24.90
N ILE A 399 1.03 31.00 -25.42
CA ILE A 399 0.90 32.28 -24.74
C ILE A 399 -0.11 33.12 -25.53
N TYR A 400 -1.12 33.62 -24.83
CA TYR A 400 -2.15 34.49 -25.37
C TYR A 400 -1.78 35.96 -25.11
N ASP A 401 -2.18 36.86 -26.01
CA ASP A 401 -1.91 38.30 -25.91
C ASP A 401 -2.66 39.00 -24.76
N ASN A 402 -3.65 38.34 -24.15
CA ASN A 402 -4.28 38.77 -22.90
C ASN A 402 -3.50 38.35 -21.64
N GLY A 403 -2.28 37.80 -21.81
CA GLY A 403 -1.38 37.39 -20.73
C GLY A 403 -1.67 36.00 -20.15
N ALA A 404 -2.72 35.31 -20.59
CA ALA A 404 -2.95 33.93 -20.21
C ALA A 404 -1.99 32.99 -20.94
N PHE A 405 -1.63 31.87 -20.33
CA PHE A 405 -0.90 30.82 -21.02
C PHE A 405 -1.26 29.44 -20.50
N TYR A 406 -0.95 28.42 -21.30
CA TYR A 406 -0.87 27.06 -20.81
C TYR A 406 0.46 26.42 -21.21
N GLU A 407 0.96 25.55 -20.34
CA GLU A 407 2.23 24.83 -20.51
C GLU A 407 2.02 23.34 -20.22
N GLU A 408 2.54 22.49 -21.11
CA GLU A 408 2.67 21.06 -20.90
C GLU A 408 4.00 20.79 -20.19
N ARG A 409 3.93 20.29 -18.96
CA ARG A 409 5.11 19.86 -18.21
C ARG A 409 5.16 18.33 -18.09
N PRO A 410 6.34 17.72 -18.17
CA PRO A 410 6.47 16.29 -17.90
C PRO A 410 6.06 16.01 -16.46
N GLN A 411 5.38 14.89 -16.25
CA GLN A 411 5.16 14.38 -14.90
C GLN A 411 6.50 13.96 -14.29
N PRO A 412 6.74 14.20 -13.00
CA PRO A 412 7.86 13.57 -12.30
C PRO A 412 7.75 12.05 -12.44
N GLU A 413 8.87 11.37 -12.69
CA GLU A 413 8.90 9.90 -12.83
C GLU A 413 8.24 9.19 -11.63
N ALA A 414 8.35 9.80 -10.45
CA ALA A 414 7.76 9.30 -9.22
C ALA A 414 6.22 9.44 -9.12
N VAL A 415 5.56 10.10 -10.08
CA VAL A 415 4.09 10.20 -10.15
C VAL A 415 3.54 9.47 -11.39
N GLY A 416 4.31 9.38 -12.47
CA GLY A 416 3.95 8.64 -13.68
C GLY A 416 4.65 9.14 -14.94
N SER A 417 4.29 8.58 -16.11
CA SER A 417 4.89 8.89 -17.41
C SER A 417 4.01 9.79 -18.31
N GLY A 418 3.23 10.69 -17.72
CA GLY A 418 2.32 11.59 -18.42
C GLY A 418 2.81 13.03 -18.56
N LYS A 419 1.90 13.93 -18.92
CA LYS A 419 2.10 15.39 -18.92
C LYS A 419 1.06 16.05 -18.03
N TRP A 420 1.47 17.05 -17.26
CA TRP A 420 0.57 17.96 -16.57
C TRP A 420 0.30 19.19 -17.40
N LEU A 421 -0.92 19.71 -17.30
CA LEU A 421 -1.33 20.96 -17.91
C LEU A 421 -1.33 22.05 -16.84
N VAL A 422 -0.37 22.97 -16.94
CA VAL A 422 -0.30 24.17 -16.11
C VAL A 422 -1.04 25.28 -16.85
N HIS A 423 -2.00 25.90 -16.17
CA HIS A 423 -2.79 27.01 -16.69
C HIS A 423 -2.51 28.26 -15.85
N TYR A 424 -2.08 29.33 -16.49
CA TYR A 424 -1.93 30.65 -15.87
C TYR A 424 -3.00 31.59 -16.42
N ILE A 425 -3.83 32.12 -15.52
CA ILE A 425 -5.02 32.89 -15.85
C ILE A 425 -4.95 34.24 -15.13
N PRO A 426 -4.56 35.33 -15.81
CA PRO A 426 -4.68 36.68 -15.26
C PRO A 426 -6.10 36.95 -14.76
N LYS A 427 -6.25 37.64 -13.62
CA LYS A 427 -7.58 37.98 -13.07
C LYS A 427 -8.43 38.83 -14.01
N THR A 428 -7.79 39.49 -14.97
CA THR A 428 -8.39 40.33 -16.01
C THR A 428 -8.64 39.61 -17.33
N ALA A 429 -8.27 38.34 -17.48
CA ALA A 429 -8.36 37.60 -18.74
C ALA A 429 -9.62 36.74 -18.84
N LEU A 430 -10.24 36.73 -20.01
CA LEU A 430 -11.21 35.71 -20.40
C LEU A 430 -10.44 34.51 -20.99
N TYR A 431 -10.31 33.45 -20.21
CA TYR A 431 -9.56 32.27 -20.59
C TYR A 431 -10.45 31.17 -21.16
N THR A 432 -10.22 30.78 -22.41
CA THR A 432 -11.12 29.91 -23.17
C THR A 432 -10.75 28.43 -23.13
N ARG A 433 -9.58 28.10 -22.57
CA ARG A 433 -9.04 26.74 -22.53
C ARG A 433 -9.18 26.11 -21.15
N MET A 434 -10.42 26.09 -20.67
CA MET A 434 -10.81 25.35 -19.46
C MET A 434 -11.25 23.93 -19.84
N THR A 435 -10.43 22.93 -19.50
CA THR A 435 -10.80 21.52 -19.69
C THR A 435 -10.95 20.79 -18.36
N HIS A 436 -12.00 19.98 -18.25
CA HIS A 436 -12.22 18.97 -17.19
C HIS A 436 -12.56 19.45 -15.76
N TYR A 437 -13.05 20.67 -15.56
CA TYR A 437 -13.34 21.18 -14.22
C TYR A 437 -14.64 20.60 -13.63
N THR A 438 -14.54 20.15 -12.38
CA THR A 438 -15.63 19.65 -11.56
C THR A 438 -16.28 20.80 -10.77
N ASP A 439 -17.55 20.69 -10.41
CA ASP A 439 -18.22 21.67 -9.54
C ASP A 439 -17.54 21.74 -8.18
N PHE A 440 -17.46 22.94 -7.59
CA PHE A 440 -16.81 23.07 -6.29
C PHE A 440 -17.47 22.17 -5.22
N ALA A 441 -18.79 22.04 -5.27
CA ALA A 441 -19.57 21.18 -4.39
C ALA A 441 -19.28 19.67 -4.56
N GLU A 442 -18.64 19.26 -5.65
CA GLU A 442 -18.25 17.87 -5.90
C GLU A 442 -16.87 17.51 -5.30
N TYR A 443 -16.05 18.49 -4.87
CA TYR A 443 -14.79 18.19 -4.18
C TYR A 443 -15.05 17.60 -2.80
N ARG A 444 -14.52 16.39 -2.58
CA ARG A 444 -14.61 15.70 -1.27
C ARG A 444 -13.43 16.02 -0.37
N ARG A 445 -12.29 16.41 -0.96
CA ARG A 445 -11.06 16.74 -0.25
C ARG A 445 -10.50 18.04 -0.81
N VAL A 446 -10.29 19.01 0.07
CA VAL A 446 -9.68 20.30 -0.23
C VAL A 446 -8.78 20.66 0.94
N TRP A 447 -7.47 20.80 0.71
CA TRP A 447 -6.50 21.12 1.76
C TRP A 447 -5.39 22.02 1.24
N SER A 448 -4.69 22.70 2.14
CA SER A 448 -3.48 23.46 1.80
C SER A 448 -2.22 22.62 2.00
N CYS A 449 -1.27 22.78 1.10
CA CYS A 449 0.10 22.27 1.17
C CYS A 449 1.05 23.46 1.08
N GLU A 450 1.91 23.64 2.09
CA GLU A 450 2.97 24.65 2.07
C GLU A 450 4.19 24.09 1.34
N THR A 451 4.66 24.78 0.30
CA THR A 451 5.87 24.40 -0.43
C THR A 451 7.11 24.76 0.38
N ALA A 452 8.25 24.15 0.06
CA ALA A 452 9.54 24.52 0.65
C ALA A 452 9.90 26.01 0.47
N SER A 453 9.35 26.64 -0.56
CA SER A 453 9.54 28.06 -0.88
C SER A 453 8.50 28.98 -0.20
N GLY A 454 7.57 28.43 0.58
CA GLY A 454 6.60 29.17 1.39
C GLY A 454 5.31 29.57 0.68
N GLN A 455 5.01 28.99 -0.49
CA GLN A 455 3.72 29.15 -1.14
C GLN A 455 2.69 28.16 -0.57
N SER A 456 1.51 28.69 -0.27
CA SER A 456 0.36 27.89 0.18
C SER A 456 -0.46 27.42 -1.03
N ILE A 457 -0.33 26.16 -1.43
CA ILE A 457 -1.00 25.57 -2.59
C ILE A 457 -2.25 24.83 -2.13
N VAL A 458 -3.40 25.10 -2.75
CA VAL A 458 -4.63 24.36 -2.47
C VAL A 458 -4.65 23.10 -3.34
N CYS A 459 -4.70 21.95 -2.70
CA CYS A 459 -4.94 20.65 -3.31
C CYS A 459 -6.44 20.34 -3.24
N ALA A 460 -7.06 20.03 -4.36
CA ALA A 460 -8.48 19.68 -4.43
C ALA A 460 -8.71 18.45 -5.29
N THR A 461 -9.44 17.46 -4.75
CA THR A 461 -9.83 16.25 -5.48
C THR A 461 -11.27 15.87 -5.17
N ASP A 462 -11.98 15.45 -6.21
CA ASP A 462 -13.32 14.86 -6.19
C ASP A 462 -13.37 13.50 -5.48
N GLY A 463 -12.20 13.00 -5.06
CA GLY A 463 -12.03 11.70 -4.42
C GLY A 463 -11.67 10.61 -5.43
N PRO A 464 -11.47 9.36 -4.99
CA PRO A 464 -10.82 8.32 -5.80
C PRO A 464 -11.63 7.82 -7.01
N LYS A 465 -12.87 8.29 -7.21
CA LYS A 465 -13.83 7.73 -8.17
C LYS A 465 -13.83 8.39 -9.55
N LYS A 466 -13.21 9.56 -9.71
CA LYS A 466 -13.24 10.34 -10.95
C LYS A 466 -11.87 10.99 -11.13
N ILE A 467 -11.19 10.67 -12.24
CA ILE A 467 -9.81 11.15 -12.50
C ILE A 467 -9.82 12.62 -12.95
N SER A 468 -10.96 13.14 -13.41
CA SER A 468 -11.01 14.45 -14.05
C SER A 468 -10.95 15.63 -13.08
N GLY A 469 -11.22 15.46 -11.78
CA GLY A 469 -11.36 16.57 -10.83
C GLY A 469 -10.21 16.74 -9.84
N SER A 470 -8.96 16.43 -10.19
CA SER A 470 -7.82 16.63 -9.26
C SER A 470 -6.93 17.79 -9.68
N TYR A 471 -6.88 18.83 -8.85
CA TYR A 471 -6.26 20.11 -9.15
C TYR A 471 -5.34 20.62 -8.03
N LEU A 472 -4.25 21.24 -8.44
CA LEU A 472 -3.49 22.17 -7.61
C LEU A 472 -3.90 23.59 -8.01
N PHE A 473 -4.22 24.41 -7.01
CA PHE A 473 -4.64 25.79 -7.17
C PHE A 473 -3.72 26.72 -6.39
N TYR A 474 -3.19 27.71 -7.09
CA TYR A 474 -2.40 28.77 -6.49
C TYR A 474 -2.95 30.13 -6.92
N GLU A 475 -3.08 31.05 -5.97
CA GLU A 475 -3.54 32.40 -6.22
C GLU A 475 -2.40 33.37 -5.95
N THR A 476 -2.14 34.23 -6.94
CA THR A 476 -1.25 35.39 -6.81
C THR A 476 -2.08 36.68 -6.79
N ASP A 477 -1.44 37.82 -6.57
CA ASP A 477 -2.11 39.12 -6.66
C ASP A 477 -2.75 39.37 -8.03
N SER A 478 -2.12 38.87 -9.10
CA SER A 478 -2.50 39.22 -10.48
C SER A 478 -3.12 38.09 -11.30
N ALA A 479 -3.03 36.84 -10.83
CA ALA A 479 -3.45 35.66 -11.59
C ALA A 479 -3.83 34.48 -10.71
N TYR A 480 -4.55 33.53 -11.33
CA TYR A 480 -4.79 32.19 -10.82
C TYR A 480 -3.93 31.19 -11.60
N VAL A 481 -3.34 30.24 -10.89
CA VAL A 481 -2.59 29.13 -11.47
C VAL A 481 -3.30 27.83 -11.13
N LEU A 482 -3.57 27.02 -12.16
CA LEU A 482 -4.27 25.74 -12.04
C LEU A 482 -3.45 24.65 -12.69
N VAL A 483 -3.28 23.53 -12.01
CA VAL A 483 -2.58 22.37 -12.55
C VAL A 483 -3.47 21.14 -12.39
N ASN A 484 -3.85 20.53 -13.51
CA ASN A 484 -4.54 19.23 -13.46
C ASN A 484 -3.50 18.12 -13.31
N VAL A 485 -3.53 17.45 -12.16
CA VAL A 485 -2.53 16.42 -11.80
C VAL A 485 -3.01 15.00 -12.11
N GLY A 486 -4.31 14.80 -12.36
CA GLY A 486 -4.87 13.49 -12.73
C GLY A 486 -4.69 12.39 -11.70
N VAL A 487 -4.37 12.73 -10.44
CA VAL A 487 -4.19 11.80 -9.32
C VAL A 487 -5.03 12.24 -8.13
N SER A 488 -5.71 11.29 -7.48
CA SER A 488 -6.58 11.54 -6.32
C SER A 488 -5.93 11.17 -4.98
N ASP A 489 -4.72 10.62 -5.01
CA ASP A 489 -3.92 10.33 -3.83
C ASP A 489 -3.30 11.62 -3.27
N ALA A 490 -3.56 11.90 -2.00
CA ALA A 490 -3.11 13.15 -1.38
C ALA A 490 -1.60 13.28 -1.32
N SER A 491 -0.87 12.17 -1.09
CA SER A 491 0.59 12.20 -1.03
C SER A 491 1.20 12.49 -2.41
N LEU A 492 0.61 11.95 -3.48
CA LEU A 492 1.03 12.28 -4.84
C LEU A 492 0.68 13.72 -5.23
N MET A 493 -0.46 14.24 -4.78
CA MET A 493 -0.81 15.65 -5.00
C MET A 493 0.13 16.62 -4.27
N GLU A 494 0.48 16.34 -3.02
CA GLU A 494 1.45 17.13 -2.25
C GLU A 494 2.84 17.08 -2.90
N LYS A 495 3.31 15.90 -3.29
CA LYS A 495 4.57 15.74 -4.03
C LYS A 495 4.55 16.51 -5.36
N ALA A 496 3.43 16.51 -6.06
CA ALA A 496 3.26 17.32 -7.27
C ALA A 496 3.35 18.82 -6.95
N ALA A 497 2.71 19.29 -5.88
CA ALA A 497 2.84 20.66 -5.42
C ALA A 497 4.29 21.02 -5.06
N GLU A 498 5.05 20.13 -4.43
CA GLU A 498 6.46 20.36 -4.10
C GLU A 498 7.38 20.41 -5.34
N THR A 499 7.05 19.68 -6.40
CA THR A 499 7.89 19.61 -7.62
C THR A 499 7.76 20.82 -8.53
N ILE A 500 6.67 21.60 -8.43
CA ILE A 500 6.44 22.76 -9.27
C ILE A 500 7.09 23.97 -8.63
N ASP A 501 7.92 24.68 -9.39
CA ASP A 501 8.43 25.99 -8.99
C ASP A 501 7.32 27.04 -9.09
N TRP A 502 6.61 27.26 -7.98
CA TRP A 502 5.52 28.23 -7.91
C TRP A 502 5.99 29.69 -7.88
N THR A 503 7.25 29.94 -7.48
CA THR A 503 7.82 31.29 -7.44
C THR A 503 7.87 31.92 -8.83
N ALA A 504 7.94 31.09 -9.88
CA ALA A 504 7.89 31.55 -11.27
C ALA A 504 6.56 32.23 -11.65
N PHE A 505 5.51 32.09 -10.85
CA PHE A 505 4.22 32.76 -11.05
C PHE A 505 4.05 34.00 -10.17
N ASP A 506 4.89 34.16 -9.16
CA ASP A 506 4.95 35.36 -8.33
C ASP A 506 5.56 36.47 -9.18
N LYS A 507 4.75 37.42 -9.61
CA LYS A 507 5.28 38.61 -10.29
C LYS A 507 6.09 39.43 -9.30
N GLU A 508 7.40 39.25 -9.27
CA GLU A 508 8.30 40.35 -8.90
C GLU A 508 8.12 41.46 -9.93
N GLY A 509 7.92 42.69 -9.45
CA GLY A 509 7.61 43.83 -10.29
C GLY A 509 8.74 44.20 -11.24
N ASP A 510 8.80 43.56 -12.40
CA ASP A 510 9.43 44.07 -13.60
C ASP A 510 8.70 43.50 -14.83
N GLY A 511 7.88 44.35 -15.46
CA GLY A 511 6.96 43.96 -16.53
C GLY A 511 7.61 43.34 -17.77
N LYS A 512 7.81 42.03 -17.75
CA LYS A 512 8.01 41.18 -18.93
C LYS A 512 7.19 39.90 -18.84
#